data_AF-A0AAV5W4S9-F1
#
_entry.id   AF-A0AAV5W4S9-F1
#
_cell.length_a   1.000
_cell.length_b   1.000
_cell.length_c   1.000
_cell.angle_alpha   90.00
_cell.angle_beta   90.00
_cell.angle_gamma   90.00
#
_symmetry.space_group_name_H-M   'P 1'
#
loop_
_entity.id
_entity.type
_entity.pdbx_description
1 polymer ?
#
loop_
_entity_poly.entity_id
_entity_poly.type
_entity_poly.pdbx_seq_one_letter_code
_entity_poly.pdbx_strand_id
1 'polypeptide(L)'
;MNDRKSSSQSTRDLNLCQLREAMTAIENTEDAAPAAQWVQLHRHNRGMGAASRSGRVSRRVFARYLDRILLNLREKAKLANDRREIEEMRSANERSSAPAYSRACRVCYAPHPVQRAVYIACGHTSCLACARQLQLQQLDADAASAAGIPCPFCRKVGAVVRMFEEEQEENGEKEKKEEEEKKEEEQVEKILDNSVIEEEKSLRLEEKEIEEFENEYFDPNSNEETKKEEEKEEPEIAEEMGCLWRIRRI
;
A
#
# COMPACT_ATOMS: atom_id res chain seq x y z
N MET A 1 -61.60 10.47 33.04
CA MET A 1 -61.77 9.77 31.75
C MET A 1 -61.08 10.58 30.68
N ASN A 2 -60.32 9.92 29.81
CA ASN A 2 -59.65 10.40 28.59
C ASN A 2 -58.43 11.32 28.75
N ASP A 3 -57.23 10.76 28.50
CA ASP A 3 -56.10 11.42 27.80
C ASP A 3 -54.95 10.42 27.56
N ARG A 4 -55.10 9.56 26.53
CA ARG A 4 -54.05 8.63 26.06
C ARG A 4 -54.07 8.46 24.54
N LYS A 5 -53.98 9.54 23.78
CA LYS A 5 -53.86 9.50 22.30
C LYS A 5 -52.92 10.60 21.79
N SER A 6 -51.60 10.40 21.88
CA SER A 6 -50.64 11.22 21.12
C SER A 6 -49.24 10.61 20.91
N SER A 7 -48.89 9.46 21.52
CA SER A 7 -47.51 8.95 21.47
C SER A 7 -47.10 8.17 20.19
N SER A 8 -48.02 7.86 19.27
CA SER A 8 -47.74 6.93 18.16
C SER A 8 -47.36 7.58 16.83
N GLN A 9 -47.41 8.91 16.72
CA GLN A 9 -46.98 9.62 15.50
C GLN A 9 -45.47 9.94 15.53
N SER A 10 -44.89 10.21 16.71
CA SER A 10 -43.49 10.61 16.85
C SER A 10 -42.46 9.54 16.43
N THR A 11 -42.75 8.24 16.60
CA THR A 11 -41.80 7.17 16.23
C THR A 11 -41.75 6.89 14.73
N ARG A 12 -42.78 7.28 13.95
CA ARG A 12 -42.76 7.12 12.48
C ARG A 12 -41.90 8.18 11.80
N ASP A 13 -41.90 9.40 12.33
CA ASP A 13 -41.15 10.51 11.74
C ASP A 13 -39.65 10.40 12.00
N LEU A 14 -39.26 9.88 13.17
CA LEU A 14 -37.86 9.54 13.50
C LEU A 14 -37.28 8.46 12.55
N ASN A 15 -38.10 7.49 12.14
CA ASN A 15 -37.67 6.45 11.20
C ASN A 15 -37.46 6.98 9.77
N LEU A 16 -38.29 7.95 9.32
CA LEU A 16 -38.16 8.53 7.98
C LEU A 16 -36.93 9.44 7.86
N CYS A 17 -36.59 10.20 8.90
CA CYS A 17 -35.39 11.03 8.91
C CYS A 17 -34.12 10.18 8.87
N GLN A 18 -34.04 9.14 9.71
CA GLN A 18 -32.92 8.20 9.73
C GLN A 18 -32.77 7.40 8.42
N LEU A 19 -33.89 7.01 7.79
CA LEU A 19 -33.86 6.40 6.45
C LEU A 19 -33.34 7.36 5.39
N ARG A 20 -33.71 8.64 5.46
CA ARG A 20 -33.27 9.66 4.50
C ARG A 20 -31.78 9.95 4.63
N GLU A 21 -31.28 10.09 5.86
CA GLU A 21 -29.85 10.26 6.15
C GLU A 21 -29.03 9.04 5.69
N ALA A 22 -29.52 7.82 5.95
CA ALA A 22 -28.88 6.60 5.47
C ALA A 22 -28.87 6.50 3.93
N MET A 23 -29.95 6.92 3.26
CA MET A 23 -30.00 6.96 1.80
C MET A 23 -29.02 8.00 1.21
N THR A 24 -28.91 9.19 1.80
CA THR A 24 -27.93 10.19 1.36
C THR A 24 -26.48 9.76 1.63
N ALA A 25 -26.24 9.01 2.71
CA ALA A 25 -24.92 8.44 2.97
C ALA A 25 -24.53 7.39 1.91
N ILE A 26 -25.49 6.62 1.40
CA ILE A 26 -25.27 5.64 0.32
C ILE A 26 -25.01 6.33 -1.03
N GLU A 27 -25.75 7.41 -1.34
CA GLU A 27 -25.57 8.16 -2.60
C GLU A 27 -24.18 8.79 -2.74
N ASN A 28 -23.49 9.06 -1.62
CA ASN A 28 -22.13 9.62 -1.61
C ASN A 28 -21.02 8.56 -1.58
N THR A 29 -21.36 7.27 -1.52
CA THR A 29 -20.38 6.19 -1.68
C THR A 29 -20.27 5.81 -3.15
N GLU A 30 -19.05 5.49 -3.61
CA GLU A 30 -18.76 5.07 -5.00
C GLU A 30 -19.55 3.82 -5.45
N ASP A 31 -20.25 3.16 -4.52
CA ASP A 31 -21.15 2.02 -4.72
C ASP A 31 -22.56 2.41 -5.25
N ALA A 32 -22.85 3.69 -5.53
CA ALA A 32 -24.19 4.16 -5.97
C ALA A 32 -24.59 3.70 -7.39
N ALA A 33 -23.62 3.43 -8.27
CA ALA A 33 -23.85 3.05 -9.66
C ALA A 33 -24.69 1.76 -9.85
N PRO A 34 -24.43 0.63 -9.15
CA PRO A 34 -25.22 -0.59 -9.31
C PRO A 34 -26.67 -0.49 -8.80
N ALA A 35 -26.97 0.42 -7.87
CA ALA A 35 -28.33 0.60 -7.35
C ALA A 35 -29.27 1.26 -8.39
N ALA A 36 -28.76 2.25 -9.15
CA ALA A 36 -29.51 2.94 -10.19
C ALA A 36 -29.89 1.99 -11.36
N GLN A 37 -28.98 1.10 -11.73
CA GLN A 37 -29.19 0.12 -12.81
C GLN A 37 -30.31 -0.89 -12.47
N TRP A 38 -30.43 -1.28 -11.20
CA TRP A 38 -31.50 -2.17 -10.72
C TRP A 38 -32.90 -1.52 -10.73
N VAL A 39 -33.01 -0.22 -10.40
CA VAL A 39 -34.29 0.51 -10.44
C VAL A 39 -34.81 0.62 -11.88
N GLN A 40 -33.92 0.82 -12.86
CA GLN A 40 -34.28 0.83 -14.28
C GLN A 40 -34.79 -0.53 -14.77
N LEU A 41 -34.16 -1.64 -14.35
CA LEU A 41 -34.58 -2.99 -14.74
C LEU A 41 -35.99 -3.35 -14.25
N HIS A 42 -36.41 -2.84 -13.08
CA HIS A 42 -37.74 -3.11 -12.53
C HIS A 42 -38.87 -2.29 -13.15
N ARG A 43 -38.61 -1.06 -13.62
CA ARG A 43 -39.63 -0.28 -14.35
C ARG A 43 -40.06 -0.99 -15.63
N HIS A 44 -39.14 -1.66 -16.30
CA HIS A 44 -39.42 -2.36 -17.56
C HIS A 44 -40.33 -3.60 -17.38
N ASN A 45 -40.39 -4.17 -16.18
CA ASN A 45 -41.15 -5.39 -15.89
C ASN A 45 -42.59 -5.16 -15.38
N ARG A 46 -43.04 -3.92 -15.18
CA ARG A 46 -44.42 -3.64 -14.71
C ARG A 46 -45.50 -3.75 -15.80
N GLY A 47 -45.13 -3.97 -17.05
CA GLY A 47 -46.06 -4.02 -18.19
C GLY A 47 -46.61 -5.40 -18.57
N MET A 48 -46.17 -6.50 -17.95
CA MET A 48 -46.59 -7.86 -18.34
C MET A 48 -47.60 -8.46 -17.35
N GLY A 49 -48.77 -8.84 -17.89
CA GLY A 49 -50.00 -9.14 -17.16
C GLY A 49 -49.99 -10.28 -16.13
N ALA A 50 -50.91 -10.16 -15.17
CA ALA A 50 -51.02 -10.89 -13.92
C ALA A 50 -51.54 -12.36 -14.00
N ALA A 51 -51.36 -13.09 -15.11
CA ALA A 51 -52.07 -14.35 -15.34
C ALA A 51 -51.22 -15.64 -15.27
N SER A 52 -49.92 -15.59 -14.93
CA SER A 52 -49.09 -16.80 -14.85
C SER A 52 -48.84 -17.27 -13.41
N ARG A 53 -49.27 -18.49 -13.09
CA ARG A 53 -49.00 -19.19 -11.81
C ARG A 53 -47.50 -19.49 -11.57
N SER A 54 -46.61 -19.28 -12.55
CA SER A 54 -45.16 -19.51 -12.40
C SER A 54 -44.42 -18.42 -11.57
N GLY A 55 -45.06 -17.28 -11.27
CA GLY A 55 -44.43 -16.15 -10.57
C GLY A 55 -44.19 -16.31 -9.07
N ARG A 56 -44.64 -17.40 -8.42
CA ARG A 56 -44.48 -17.57 -6.95
C ARG A 56 -43.08 -18.01 -6.53
N VAL A 57 -42.34 -18.73 -7.38
CA VAL A 57 -40.98 -19.19 -7.06
C VAL A 57 -39.99 -18.02 -7.03
N SER A 58 -40.19 -17.04 -7.94
CA SER A 58 -39.35 -15.85 -8.06
C SER A 58 -39.36 -14.98 -6.79
N ARG A 59 -40.52 -14.84 -6.11
CA ARG A 59 -40.62 -14.02 -4.88
C ARG A 59 -39.81 -14.58 -3.71
N ARG A 60 -39.75 -15.91 -3.55
CA ARG A 60 -38.97 -16.53 -2.44
C ARG A 60 -37.47 -16.39 -2.64
N VAL A 61 -37.01 -16.52 -3.88
CA VAL A 61 -35.59 -16.34 -4.24
C VAL A 61 -35.19 -14.87 -4.01
N PHE A 62 -36.04 -13.94 -4.46
CA PHE A 62 -35.82 -12.52 -4.26
C PHE A 62 -35.80 -12.10 -2.78
N ALA A 63 -36.71 -12.64 -1.96
CA ALA A 63 -36.72 -12.36 -0.51
C ALA A 63 -35.40 -12.79 0.16
N ARG A 64 -34.88 -13.98 -0.15
CA ARG A 64 -33.58 -14.45 0.38
C ARG A 64 -32.41 -13.59 -0.08
N TYR A 65 -32.46 -13.11 -1.31
CA TYR A 65 -31.44 -12.20 -1.84
C TYR A 65 -31.44 -10.86 -1.08
N LEU A 66 -32.62 -10.28 -0.84
CA LEU A 66 -32.76 -9.07 -0.03
C LEU A 66 -32.32 -9.30 1.42
N ASP A 67 -32.68 -10.42 2.04
CA ASP A 67 -32.24 -10.74 3.40
C ASP A 67 -30.71 -10.78 3.50
N ARG A 68 -30.03 -11.37 2.49
CA ARG A 68 -28.56 -11.39 2.43
C ARG A 68 -27.96 -9.98 2.28
N ILE A 69 -28.55 -9.13 1.44
CA ILE A 69 -28.12 -7.73 1.30
C ILE A 69 -28.27 -6.99 2.63
N LEU A 70 -29.42 -7.15 3.31
CA LEU A 70 -29.69 -6.47 4.57
C LEU A 70 -28.75 -6.92 5.69
N LEU A 71 -28.39 -8.21 5.74
CA LEU A 71 -27.39 -8.72 6.69
C LEU A 71 -26.01 -8.09 6.43
N ASN A 72 -25.55 -8.06 5.18
CA ASN A 72 -24.29 -7.43 4.82
C ASN A 72 -24.27 -5.93 5.19
N LEU A 73 -25.37 -5.21 4.96
CA LEU A 73 -25.48 -3.79 5.32
C LEU A 73 -25.43 -3.57 6.83
N ARG A 74 -26.06 -4.45 7.62
CA ARG A 74 -25.97 -4.40 9.10
C ARG A 74 -24.57 -4.67 9.61
N GLU A 75 -23.86 -5.64 9.04
CA GLU A 75 -22.46 -5.93 9.39
C GLU A 75 -21.55 -4.75 9.03
N LYS A 76 -21.71 -4.16 7.84
CA LYS A 76 -20.98 -2.94 7.45
C LYS A 76 -21.25 -1.78 8.41
N ALA A 77 -22.51 -1.56 8.80
CA ALA A 77 -22.87 -0.51 9.75
C ALA A 77 -22.27 -0.75 11.15
N LYS A 78 -22.23 -2.01 11.60
CA LYS A 78 -21.57 -2.38 12.86
C LYS A 78 -20.07 -2.09 12.81
N LEU A 79 -19.40 -2.54 11.76
CA LEU A 79 -17.96 -2.28 11.58
C LEU A 79 -17.65 -0.78 11.50
N ALA A 80 -18.52 0.02 10.88
CA ALA A 80 -18.36 1.48 10.85
C ALA A 80 -18.47 2.11 12.26
N ASN A 81 -19.41 1.63 13.08
CA ASN A 81 -19.54 2.07 14.47
C ASN A 81 -18.33 1.65 15.32
N ASP A 82 -17.89 0.39 15.22
CA ASP A 82 -16.72 -0.12 15.95
C ASP A 82 -15.47 0.69 15.58
N ARG A 83 -15.29 1.05 14.30
CA ARG A 83 -14.20 1.92 13.84
C ARG A 83 -14.27 3.32 14.46
N ARG A 84 -15.47 3.91 14.52
CA ARG A 84 -15.67 5.23 15.13
C ARG A 84 -15.36 5.20 16.63
N GLU A 85 -15.77 4.15 17.33
CA GLU A 85 -15.50 3.97 18.77
C GLU A 85 -14.00 3.80 19.04
N ILE A 86 -13.29 3.01 18.22
CA ILE A 86 -11.83 2.87 18.31
C ILE A 86 -11.13 4.22 18.13
N GLU A 87 -11.55 4.99 17.12
CA GLU A 87 -10.97 6.31 16.85
C GLU A 87 -11.22 7.29 18.00
N GLU A 88 -12.43 7.28 18.56
CA GLU A 88 -12.77 8.09 19.73
C GLU A 88 -11.91 7.72 20.95
N MET A 89 -11.70 6.42 21.21
CA MET A 89 -10.83 5.96 22.29
C MET A 89 -9.37 6.38 22.08
N ARG A 90 -8.85 6.32 20.85
CA ARG A 90 -7.49 6.78 20.51
C ARG A 90 -7.35 8.29 20.71
N SER A 91 -8.27 9.06 20.14
CA SER A 91 -8.34 10.52 20.32
C SER A 91 -8.52 10.91 21.79
N ALA A 92 -9.24 10.13 22.60
CA ALA A 92 -9.37 10.37 24.04
C ALA A 92 -8.06 10.08 24.79
N ASN A 93 -7.35 9.01 24.45
CA ASN A 93 -6.04 8.70 25.02
C ASN A 93 -5.01 9.78 24.71
N GLU A 94 -4.98 10.28 23.47
CA GLU A 94 -4.11 11.38 23.04
C GLU A 94 -4.40 12.70 23.78
N ARG A 95 -5.69 13.00 24.01
CA ARG A 95 -6.12 14.18 24.78
C ARG A 95 -5.89 14.02 26.28
N SER A 96 -5.78 12.78 26.79
CA SER A 96 -5.55 12.56 28.20
C SER A 96 -4.12 12.98 28.55
N SER A 97 -4.00 13.96 29.44
CA SER A 97 -2.71 14.30 30.07
C SER A 97 -2.30 13.27 31.13
N ALA A 98 -2.90 12.07 31.10
CA ALA A 98 -2.49 10.98 31.96
C ALA A 98 -1.00 10.76 31.68
N PRO A 99 -0.14 10.74 32.71
CA PRO A 99 1.29 10.60 32.49
C PRO A 99 1.49 9.32 31.68
N ALA A 100 2.08 9.46 30.49
CA ALA A 100 2.51 8.34 29.68
C ALA A 100 3.18 7.35 30.64
N TYR A 101 2.61 6.14 30.75
CA TYR A 101 3.01 5.19 31.78
C TYR A 101 4.53 5.16 31.86
N SER A 102 5.07 5.56 33.01
CA SER A 102 6.52 5.72 33.14
C SER A 102 7.19 4.41 32.73
N ARG A 103 8.01 4.48 31.67
CA ARG A 103 8.83 3.34 31.21
C ARG A 103 9.99 3.07 32.17
N ALA A 104 10.18 3.90 33.18
CA ALA A 104 11.27 3.77 34.12
C ALA A 104 11.21 2.43 34.86
N CYS A 105 12.33 1.70 34.83
CA CYS A 105 12.45 0.47 35.61
C CYS A 105 12.43 0.83 37.10
N ARG A 106 11.46 0.36 37.87
CA ARG A 106 11.39 0.65 39.31
C ARG A 106 12.42 -0.09 40.17
N VAL A 107 13.27 -0.93 39.56
CA VAL A 107 14.36 -1.64 40.26
C VAL A 107 15.68 -0.86 40.15
N CYS A 108 16.13 -0.56 38.93
CA CYS A 108 17.37 0.19 38.68
C CYS A 108 17.17 1.68 38.38
N TYR A 109 15.92 2.15 38.33
CA TYR A 109 15.53 3.52 37.99
C TYR A 109 15.98 4.03 36.61
N ALA A 110 16.41 3.13 35.71
CA ALA A 110 16.70 3.48 34.33
C ALA A 110 15.44 4.06 33.66
N PRO A 111 15.46 5.28 33.12
CA PRO A 111 14.27 6.00 32.67
C PRO A 111 13.62 5.34 31.43
N HIS A 112 14.45 4.81 30.52
CA HIS A 112 14.03 4.20 29.26
C HIS A 112 14.82 2.90 28.99
N PRO A 113 14.50 1.78 29.67
CA PRO A 113 15.17 0.52 29.41
C PRO A 113 14.80 -0.02 28.03
N VAL A 114 15.81 -0.37 27.21
CA VAL A 114 15.64 -0.90 25.84
C VAL A 114 14.76 -2.16 25.80
N GLN A 115 14.91 -3.03 26.80
CA GLN A 115 14.15 -4.27 26.89
C GLN A 115 13.50 -4.38 28.27
N ARG A 116 12.21 -4.72 28.28
CA ARG A 116 11.43 -4.94 29.50
C ARG A 116 10.98 -6.38 29.61
N ALA A 117 10.67 -6.79 30.82
CA ALA A 117 10.18 -8.10 31.15
C ALA A 117 8.99 -8.00 32.11
N VAL A 118 8.04 -8.91 31.95
CA VAL A 118 6.84 -9.02 32.78
C VAL A 118 6.87 -10.31 33.59
N TYR A 119 6.51 -10.22 34.87
CA TYR A 119 6.35 -11.37 35.75
C TYR A 119 4.93 -11.94 35.58
N ILE A 120 4.78 -13.09 34.92
CA ILE A 120 3.47 -13.63 34.50
C ILE A 120 2.51 -13.78 35.68
N ALA A 121 3.00 -14.19 36.85
CA ALA A 121 2.19 -14.43 38.03
C ALA A 121 1.51 -13.17 38.61
N CYS A 122 1.97 -11.97 38.24
CA CYS A 122 1.47 -10.73 38.86
C CYS A 122 1.33 -9.52 37.92
N GLY A 123 1.85 -9.59 36.69
CA GLY A 123 1.77 -8.50 35.72
C GLY A 123 2.70 -7.30 35.98
N HIS A 124 3.46 -7.29 37.09
CA HIS A 124 4.45 -6.23 37.29
C HIS A 124 5.56 -6.31 36.24
N THR A 125 6.14 -5.16 35.90
CA THR A 125 7.17 -5.03 34.86
C THR A 125 8.47 -4.48 35.43
N SER A 126 9.60 -4.93 34.89
CA SER A 126 10.95 -4.42 35.16
C SER A 126 11.78 -4.43 33.87
N CYS A 127 13.00 -3.89 33.88
CA CYS A 127 13.89 -4.08 32.73
C CYS A 127 14.40 -5.53 32.67
N LEU A 128 14.67 -6.03 31.46
CA LEU A 128 15.11 -7.41 31.26
C LEU A 128 16.42 -7.72 32.00
N ALA A 129 17.33 -6.74 32.09
CA ALA A 129 18.59 -6.88 32.81
C ALA A 129 18.37 -7.17 34.32
N CYS A 130 17.48 -6.40 34.97
CA CYS A 130 17.14 -6.64 36.38
C CYS A 130 16.46 -8.00 36.58
N ALA A 131 15.57 -8.39 35.67
CA ALA A 131 14.90 -9.68 35.77
C ALA A 131 15.87 -10.86 35.61
N ARG A 132 16.84 -10.77 34.68
CA ARG A 132 17.92 -11.77 34.52
C ARG A 132 18.87 -11.80 35.70
N GLN A 133 19.19 -10.65 36.29
CA GLN A 133 20.02 -10.60 37.50
C GLN A 133 19.36 -11.35 38.66
N LEU A 134 18.05 -11.16 38.87
CA LEU A 134 17.29 -11.91 39.86
C LEU A 134 17.26 -13.41 39.55
N GLN A 135 17.16 -13.78 38.27
CA GLN A 135 17.23 -15.17 37.84
C GLN A 135 18.59 -15.81 38.19
N LEU A 136 19.70 -15.13 37.92
CA LEU A 136 21.04 -15.62 38.25
C LEU A 136 21.22 -15.78 39.76
N GLN A 137 20.79 -14.80 40.55
CA GLN A 137 20.87 -14.84 42.01
C GLN A 137 20.13 -16.05 42.62
N GLN A 138 19.03 -16.49 42.00
CA GLN A 138 18.31 -17.68 42.46
C GLN A 138 19.00 -18.98 42.05
N LEU A 139 19.60 -19.03 40.86
CA LEU A 139 20.34 -20.20 40.42
C LEU A 139 21.53 -20.48 41.35
N ASP A 140 22.16 -19.43 41.88
CA ASP A 140 23.25 -19.54 42.85
C ASP A 140 22.77 -19.99 44.24
N ALA A 141 21.56 -19.58 44.65
CA ALA A 141 21.02 -19.88 45.98
C ALA A 141 20.47 -21.31 46.10
N ASP A 142 19.81 -21.79 45.05
CA ASP A 142 19.07 -23.05 45.07
C ASP A 142 19.37 -23.86 43.80
N ALA A 143 20.57 -24.44 43.70
CA ALA A 143 21.00 -25.26 42.55
C ALA A 143 20.05 -26.44 42.21
N ALA A 144 19.08 -26.75 43.07
CA ALA A 144 18.11 -27.83 42.90
C ALA A 144 16.67 -27.37 42.62
N SER A 145 16.33 -26.08 42.70
CA SER A 145 14.93 -25.65 42.57
C SER A 145 14.65 -24.95 41.24
N ALA A 146 13.85 -25.60 40.39
CA ALA A 146 13.23 -24.97 39.21
C ALA A 146 12.08 -24.01 39.59
N ALA A 147 12.08 -23.51 40.83
CA ALA A 147 11.09 -22.56 41.30
C ALA A 147 11.34 -21.23 40.56
N GLY A 148 10.29 -20.66 39.98
CA GLY A 148 10.41 -19.43 39.17
C GLY A 148 10.98 -18.23 39.92
N ILE A 149 10.96 -17.07 39.28
CA ILE A 149 11.59 -15.85 39.78
C ILE A 149 10.59 -15.05 40.62
N PRO A 150 10.90 -14.67 41.88
CA PRO A 150 10.05 -13.83 42.68
C PRO A 150 10.03 -12.43 42.10
N CYS A 151 8.82 -11.89 41.94
CA CYS A 151 8.64 -10.51 41.54
C CYS A 151 9.24 -9.55 42.60
N PRO A 152 10.07 -8.57 42.24
CA PRO A 152 10.67 -7.63 43.20
C PRO A 152 9.65 -6.70 43.87
N PHE A 153 8.43 -6.60 43.31
CA PHE A 153 7.39 -5.70 43.81
C PHE A 153 6.42 -6.39 44.78
N CYS A 154 5.99 -7.61 44.47
CA CYS A 154 4.98 -8.32 45.27
C CYS A 154 5.40 -9.72 45.72
N ARG A 155 6.64 -10.14 45.41
CA ARG A 155 7.25 -11.43 45.77
C ARG A 155 6.53 -12.69 45.29
N LYS A 156 5.49 -12.55 44.46
CA LYS A 156 4.86 -13.70 43.79
C LYS A 156 5.90 -14.38 42.89
N VAL A 157 6.09 -15.68 43.07
CA VAL A 157 6.99 -16.52 42.28
C VAL A 157 6.32 -16.87 40.96
N GLY A 158 7.03 -16.69 39.85
CA GLY A 158 6.51 -17.04 38.53
C GLY A 158 7.56 -16.97 37.43
N ALA A 159 7.16 -17.33 36.21
CA ALA A 159 8.02 -17.16 35.04
C ALA A 159 8.12 -15.67 34.65
N VAL A 160 9.23 -15.33 34.00
CA VAL A 160 9.50 -14.00 33.45
C VAL A 160 9.48 -14.12 31.93
N VAL A 161 8.73 -13.24 31.27
CA VAL A 161 8.66 -13.18 29.79
C VAL A 161 9.17 -11.82 29.33
N ARG A 162 10.02 -11.83 28.30
CA ARG A 162 10.47 -10.63 27.62
C ARG A 162 9.26 -9.97 26.93
N MET A 163 9.04 -8.68 27.18
CA MET A 163 8.09 -7.90 26.41
C MET A 163 8.72 -7.51 25.08
N PHE A 164 7.98 -7.70 23.98
CA PHE A 164 8.31 -7.17 22.68
C PHE A 164 7.74 -5.76 22.63
N GLU A 165 8.60 -4.76 22.84
CA GLU A 165 8.28 -3.38 22.48
C GLU A 165 8.69 -3.28 21.00
N GLU A 166 7.70 -3.16 20.10
CA GLU A 166 7.99 -2.82 18.71
C GLU A 166 8.76 -1.51 18.73
N GLU A 167 9.99 -1.52 18.19
CA GLU A 167 10.79 -0.30 18.00
C GLU A 167 10.07 0.56 16.95
N GLN A 168 9.05 1.31 17.37
CA GLN A 168 8.20 2.09 16.48
C GLN A 168 8.90 3.31 15.86
N GLU A 169 10.20 3.52 16.13
CA GLU A 169 10.82 4.85 15.93
C GLU A 169 11.97 4.89 14.90
N GLU A 170 12.31 3.82 14.19
CA GLU A 170 13.31 3.94 13.10
C GLU A 170 12.83 3.46 11.73
N ASN A 171 11.78 2.65 11.63
CA ASN A 171 11.34 2.16 10.32
C ASN A 171 10.62 3.23 9.51
N GLY A 172 9.88 4.14 10.15
CA GLY A 172 9.17 5.21 9.44
C GLY A 172 10.12 6.26 8.83
N GLU A 173 11.28 6.51 9.43
CA GLU A 173 12.29 7.38 8.86
C GLU A 173 13.09 6.69 7.75
N LYS A 174 13.37 5.38 7.89
CA LYS A 174 14.01 4.57 6.85
C LYS A 174 13.12 4.44 5.61
N GLU A 175 11.84 4.16 5.78
CA GLU A 175 10.88 4.07 4.67
C GLU A 175 10.70 5.40 3.93
N LYS A 176 10.64 6.53 4.65
CA LYS A 176 10.59 7.86 4.03
C LYS A 176 11.87 8.18 3.26
N LYS A 177 13.04 7.83 3.82
CA LYS A 177 14.33 8.05 3.17
C LYS A 177 14.47 7.20 1.90
N GLU A 178 14.06 5.94 1.94
CA GLU A 178 14.05 5.07 0.75
C GLU A 178 13.06 5.55 -0.33
N GLU A 179 11.91 6.11 0.06
CA GLU A 179 10.95 6.67 -0.90
C GLU A 179 11.48 7.96 -1.54
N GLU A 180 12.17 8.80 -0.77
CA GLU A 180 12.80 10.04 -1.26
C GLU A 180 13.97 9.73 -2.19
N GLU A 181 14.84 8.77 -1.85
CA GLU A 181 15.97 8.33 -2.69
C GLU A 181 15.49 7.75 -4.03
N LYS A 182 14.40 6.96 -4.04
CA LYS A 182 13.80 6.45 -5.29
C LYS A 182 13.23 7.56 -6.19
N LYS A 183 12.67 8.62 -5.60
CA LYS A 183 12.17 9.77 -6.36
C LYS A 183 13.30 10.57 -7.00
N GLU A 184 14.42 10.72 -6.29
CA GLU A 184 15.62 11.36 -6.84
C GLU A 184 16.21 10.54 -8.00
N GLU A 185 16.33 9.21 -7.85
CA GLU A 185 16.80 8.33 -8.93
C GLU A 185 15.91 8.40 -10.18
N GLU A 186 14.57 8.33 -10.00
CA GLU A 186 13.62 8.45 -11.12
C GLU A 186 13.69 9.83 -11.80
N GLN A 187 13.97 10.89 -11.03
CA GLN A 187 14.13 12.23 -11.59
C GLN A 187 15.42 12.36 -12.41
N VAL A 188 16.53 11.75 -11.95
CA VAL A 188 17.81 11.73 -12.69
C VAL A 188 17.68 10.96 -14.00
N GLU A 189 17.00 9.82 -14.01
CA GLU A 189 16.77 9.02 -15.23
C GLU A 189 16.01 9.84 -16.29
N LYS A 190 14.95 10.56 -15.89
CA LYS A 190 14.20 11.45 -16.79
C LYS A 190 15.03 12.60 -17.36
N ILE A 191 16.01 13.11 -16.61
CA ILE A 191 16.90 14.18 -17.09
C ILE A 191 17.87 13.62 -18.15
N LEU A 192 18.42 12.43 -17.91
CA LEU A 192 19.32 11.76 -18.86
C LEU A 192 18.60 11.46 -20.18
N ASP A 193 17.39 10.90 -20.13
CA ASP A 193 16.61 10.61 -21.34
C ASP A 193 16.33 11.87 -22.17
N ASN A 194 16.03 13.00 -21.53
CA ASN A 194 15.82 14.26 -22.23
C ASN A 194 17.09 14.79 -22.88
N SER A 195 18.26 14.66 -22.24
CA SER A 195 19.54 15.09 -22.82
C SER A 195 19.92 14.30 -24.07
N VAL A 196 19.71 12.98 -24.08
CA VAL A 196 19.98 12.12 -25.25
C VAL A 196 19.09 12.52 -26.43
N ILE A 197 17.81 12.83 -26.16
CA ILE A 197 16.88 13.29 -27.20
C ILE A 197 17.30 14.63 -27.80
N GLU A 198 17.89 15.54 -27.02
CA GLU A 198 18.39 16.82 -27.56
C GLU A 198 19.64 16.65 -28.40
N GLU A 199 20.57 15.76 -28.00
CA GLU A 199 21.76 15.44 -28.80
C GLU A 199 21.39 14.78 -30.15
N GLU A 200 20.47 13.81 -30.17
CA GLU A 200 19.98 13.20 -31.42
C GLU A 200 19.32 14.21 -32.36
N LYS A 201 18.58 15.18 -31.80
CA LYS A 201 17.99 16.26 -32.60
C LYS A 201 19.05 17.18 -33.20
N SER A 202 20.11 17.48 -32.46
CA SER A 202 21.24 18.28 -32.95
C SER A 202 21.93 17.57 -34.11
N LEU A 203 22.25 16.28 -33.96
CA LEU A 203 22.90 15.49 -35.01
C LEU A 203 22.05 15.38 -36.28
N ARG A 204 20.72 15.21 -36.15
CA ARG A 204 19.81 15.19 -37.30
C ARG A 204 19.70 16.53 -38.03
N LEU A 205 19.98 17.65 -37.37
CA LEU A 205 20.05 18.96 -38.01
C LEU A 205 21.35 19.09 -38.80
N GLU A 206 22.47 18.70 -38.21
CA GLU A 206 23.77 18.68 -38.89
C GLU A 206 23.76 17.77 -40.13
N GLU A 207 23.17 16.58 -40.06
CA GLU A 207 23.01 15.68 -41.21
C GLU A 207 22.21 16.33 -42.36
N LYS A 208 21.16 17.10 -42.03
CA LYS A 208 20.37 17.83 -43.04
C LYS A 208 21.14 18.98 -43.67
N GLU A 209 21.93 19.72 -42.89
CA GLU A 209 22.78 20.79 -43.41
C GLU A 209 23.84 20.23 -44.38
N ILE A 210 24.40 19.05 -44.08
CA ILE A 210 25.33 18.35 -44.97
C ILE A 210 24.62 17.92 -46.27
N GLU A 211 23.43 17.32 -46.17
CA GLU A 211 22.66 16.87 -47.34
C GLU A 211 22.23 18.04 -48.23
N GLU A 212 21.83 19.19 -47.64
CA GLU A 212 21.52 20.41 -48.39
C GLU A 212 22.77 20.96 -49.11
N PHE A 213 23.92 20.97 -48.43
CA PHE A 213 25.18 21.42 -49.03
C PHE A 213 25.66 20.53 -50.18
N GLU A 214 25.58 19.20 -50.03
CA GLU A 214 25.92 18.25 -51.09
C GLU A 214 25.02 18.43 -52.32
N ASN A 215 23.72 18.67 -52.12
CA ASN A 215 22.78 18.91 -53.21
C ASN A 215 23.01 20.25 -53.94
N GLU A 216 23.55 21.27 -53.26
CA GLU A 216 23.85 22.57 -53.87
C GLU A 216 25.15 22.54 -54.70
N TYR A 217 26.16 21.79 -54.27
CA TYR A 217 27.50 21.81 -54.87
C TYR A 217 27.82 20.62 -55.78
N PHE A 218 27.16 19.47 -55.61
CA PHE A 218 27.41 18.29 -56.42
C PHE A 218 26.50 18.30 -57.65
N ASP A 219 26.95 18.90 -58.76
CA ASP A 219 26.26 18.78 -60.05
C ASP A 219 26.58 17.41 -60.67
N PRO A 220 25.63 16.45 -60.69
CA PRO A 220 25.89 15.12 -61.22
C PRO A 220 26.30 15.11 -62.71
N ASN A 221 26.11 16.22 -63.44
CA ASN A 221 26.53 16.34 -64.84
C ASN A 221 27.98 16.82 -65.02
N SER A 222 28.70 17.25 -63.98
CA SER A 222 30.08 17.75 -64.17
C SER A 222 31.12 16.65 -64.40
N ASN A 223 30.73 15.36 -64.30
CA ASN A 223 31.65 14.22 -64.35
C ASN A 223 31.53 13.35 -65.61
N GLU A 224 30.72 13.75 -66.61
CA GLU A 224 30.66 13.04 -67.90
C GLU A 224 31.85 13.34 -68.82
N GLU A 225 32.62 14.40 -68.59
CA GLU A 225 33.76 14.76 -69.45
C GLU A 225 35.08 14.04 -69.09
N THR A 226 35.26 13.57 -67.85
CA THR A 226 36.50 12.93 -67.38
C THR A 226 36.56 11.41 -67.60
N LYS A 227 35.42 10.75 -67.82
CA LYS A 227 35.36 9.28 -68.06
C LYS A 227 35.90 8.81 -69.41
N LYS A 228 36.35 9.71 -70.30
CA LYS A 228 36.94 9.33 -71.60
C LYS A 228 38.46 9.15 -71.60
N GLU A 229 39.16 9.43 -70.50
CA GLU A 229 40.63 9.34 -70.47
C GLU A 229 41.21 8.21 -69.62
N GLU A 230 40.46 7.60 -68.70
CA GLU A 230 41.00 6.57 -67.78
C GLU A 230 40.88 5.11 -68.26
N GLU A 231 40.31 4.83 -69.43
CA GLU A 231 40.15 3.45 -69.94
C GLU A 231 41.44 2.86 -70.57
N LYS A 232 42.64 3.35 -70.19
CA LYS A 232 43.90 2.99 -70.88
C LYS A 232 45.05 2.47 -70.03
N GLU A 233 44.95 2.38 -68.71
CA GLU A 233 46.06 1.86 -67.89
C GLU A 233 45.58 0.89 -66.81
N GLU A 234 45.31 -0.36 -67.19
CA GLU A 234 45.43 -1.52 -66.28
C GLU A 234 46.75 -2.25 -66.58
N PRO A 235 47.73 -2.25 -65.66
CA PRO A 235 48.76 -3.27 -65.65
C PRO A 235 48.53 -4.27 -64.52
N GLU A 236 48.40 -5.53 -64.93
CA GLU A 236 48.91 -6.76 -64.29
C GLU A 236 49.42 -6.65 -62.83
N ILE A 237 48.53 -6.72 -61.83
CA ILE A 237 48.91 -7.11 -60.46
C ILE A 237 47.86 -8.05 -59.87
N ALA A 238 47.61 -9.18 -60.53
CA ALA A 238 46.68 -10.21 -60.05
C ALA A 238 47.37 -11.50 -59.54
N GLU A 239 48.71 -11.62 -59.58
CA GLU A 239 49.37 -12.90 -59.27
C GLU A 239 49.94 -13.07 -57.85
N GLU A 240 50.09 -12.03 -57.02
CA GLU A 240 50.80 -12.19 -55.73
C GLU A 240 49.94 -12.40 -54.47
N MET A 241 48.63 -12.15 -54.47
CA MET A 241 47.83 -12.23 -53.23
C MET A 241 47.20 -13.61 -52.93
N GLY A 242 47.49 -14.64 -53.73
CA GLY A 242 46.97 -16.00 -53.55
C GLY A 242 47.55 -16.80 -52.36
N CYS A 243 48.59 -16.30 -51.66
CA CYS A 243 49.34 -17.12 -50.70
C CYS A 243 49.09 -16.83 -49.21
N LEU A 244 48.32 -15.81 -48.82
CA LEU A 244 48.26 -15.37 -47.41
C LEU A 244 47.08 -15.89 -46.58
N TRP A 245 46.15 -16.68 -47.13
CA TRP A 245 44.99 -17.22 -46.39
C TRP A 245 45.19 -18.61 -45.76
N ARG A 246 46.40 -19.18 -45.78
CA ARG A 246 46.77 -20.34 -44.95
C ARG A 246 47.75 -19.90 -43.88
N ILE A 247 47.25 -19.51 -42.70
CA ILE A 247 47.81 -19.78 -41.36
C ILE A 247 46.92 -19.01 -40.36
N ARG A 248 45.88 -19.69 -39.85
CA ARG A 248 45.33 -19.48 -38.50
C ARG A 248 44.29 -20.56 -38.19
N ARG A 249 44.80 -21.75 -37.83
CA ARG A 249 44.04 -22.78 -37.14
C ARG A 249 44.99 -23.57 -36.25
N ILE A 250 45.28 -23.00 -35.09
CA ILE A 250 45.70 -23.68 -33.86
C ILE A 250 44.93 -23.00 -32.74
#